data_AF-A0A966UTL1-F1
#
_entry.id   AF-A0A966UTL1-F1
#
_cell.length_a   1.000
_cell.length_b   1.000
_cell.length_c   1.000
_cell.angle_alpha   90.00
_cell.angle_beta   90.00
_cell.angle_gamma   90.00
#
_symmetry.space_group_name_H-M   'P 1'
#
loop_
_entity.id
_entity.type
_entity.pdbx_description
1 polymer ?
#
loop_
_entity_poly.entity_id
_entity_poly.type
_entity_poly.pdbx_seq_one_letter_code
_entity_poly.pdbx_strand_id
1 'polypeptide(L)'
;MYVDMDKAVAEALSMRVGALEKRVGLLESRMQSHPSPDDGIEGGTDFKKACTTLGFTEKQILSHDRTGELQDARYQIARILIRGGLTVREISRIMRRSCRSIQRMI
;
A
#
# COMPACT_ATOMS: atom_id res chain seq x y z
N MET A 1 20.65 36.47 -4.34
CA MET A 1 19.40 36.29 -3.59
C MET A 1 18.25 35.74 -4.45
N TYR A 2 18.16 36.06 -5.76
CA TYR A 2 17.15 35.46 -6.66
C TYR A 2 17.32 33.95 -6.91
N VAL A 3 18.58 33.49 -7.03
CA VAL A 3 18.93 32.09 -7.36
C VAL A 3 18.51 31.08 -6.27
N ASP A 4 18.52 31.49 -4.99
CA ASP A 4 18.10 30.63 -3.87
C ASP A 4 16.59 30.42 -3.82
N MET A 5 15.81 31.42 -4.25
CA MET A 5 14.36 31.35 -4.29
C MET A 5 13.88 30.36 -5.37
N ASP A 6 14.48 30.42 -6.56
CA ASP A 6 14.20 29.48 -7.65
C ASP A 6 14.52 28.03 -7.26
N LYS A 7 15.62 27.83 -6.52
CA LYS A 7 16.01 26.50 -6.03
C LYS A 7 15.01 25.94 -5.01
N ALA A 8 14.54 26.77 -4.08
CA ALA A 8 13.52 26.36 -3.10
C ALA A 8 12.17 26.05 -3.75
N VAL A 9 11.77 26.82 -4.77
CA VAL A 9 10.55 26.56 -5.55
C VAL A 9 10.67 25.25 -6.34
N ALA A 10 11.84 24.99 -6.96
CA ALA A 10 12.09 23.74 -7.68
C ALA A 10 12.03 22.52 -6.76
N GLU A 11 12.58 22.60 -5.55
CA GLU A 11 12.54 21.52 -4.56
C GLU A 11 11.11 21.26 -4.05
N ALA A 12 10.35 22.32 -3.77
CA ALA A 12 8.94 22.20 -3.38
C ALA A 12 8.06 21.60 -4.49
N LEU A 13 8.30 21.96 -5.75
CA LEU A 13 7.61 21.37 -6.89
C LEU A 13 7.98 19.90 -7.08
N SER A 14 9.25 19.54 -6.96
CA SER A 14 9.72 18.16 -7.05
C SER A 14 9.06 17.26 -6.00
N MET A 15 8.95 17.73 -4.75
CA MET A 15 8.23 17.00 -3.70
C MET A 15 6.74 16.81 -4.02
N ARG A 16 6.08 17.83 -4.57
CA ARG A 16 4.67 17.75 -4.95
C ARG A 16 4.44 16.81 -6.14
N VAL A 17 5.33 16.81 -7.12
CA VAL A 17 5.29 15.88 -8.26
C VAL A 17 5.47 14.45 -7.77
N GLY A 18 6.47 14.17 -6.94
CA GLY A 18 6.65 12.83 -6.36
C GLY A 18 5.44 12.34 -5.56
N ALA A 19 4.77 13.23 -4.82
CA ALA A 19 3.52 12.89 -4.12
C ALA A 19 2.35 12.62 -5.09
N LEU A 20 2.28 13.32 -6.23
CA LEU A 20 1.26 13.10 -7.25
C LEU A 20 1.50 11.80 -8.02
N GLU A 21 2.73 11.50 -8.42
CA GLU A 21 3.10 10.24 -9.09
C GLU A 21 2.73 9.02 -8.24
N LYS A 22 3.01 9.10 -6.93
CA LYS A 22 2.59 8.05 -5.98
C LYS A 22 1.07 7.88 -5.94
N ARG A 23 0.30 8.98 -5.94
CA ARG A 23 -1.18 8.93 -5.95
C ARG A 23 -1.73 8.37 -7.25
N VAL A 24 -1.09 8.65 -8.38
CA VAL A 24 -1.46 8.09 -9.69
C VAL A 24 -1.21 6.59 -9.71
N GLY A 25 -0.03 6.12 -9.31
CA GLY A 25 0.24 4.67 -9.22
C GLY A 25 -0.74 3.93 -8.29
N LEU A 26 -1.18 4.61 -7.24
CA LEU A 26 -2.19 4.09 -6.30
C LEU A 26 -3.59 3.97 -6.94
N LEU A 27 -3.96 4.94 -7.78
CA LEU A 27 -5.21 4.92 -8.55
C LEU A 27 -5.17 3.88 -9.68
N GLU A 28 -4.04 3.75 -10.38
CA GLU A 28 -3.85 2.73 -11.43
C GLU A 28 -3.93 1.31 -10.84
N SER A 29 -3.33 1.10 -9.67
CA SER A 29 -3.46 -0.18 -8.93
C SER A 29 -4.90 -0.49 -8.55
N ARG A 30 -5.72 0.53 -8.23
CA ARG A 30 -7.17 0.37 -7.97
C ARG A 30 -7.96 0.03 -9.23
N MET A 31 -7.53 0.52 -10.39
CA MET A 31 -8.15 0.19 -11.68
C MET A 31 -7.81 -1.24 -12.14
N GLN A 32 -6.61 -1.74 -11.81
CA GLN A 32 -6.16 -3.09 -12.17
C GLN A 32 -6.66 -4.18 -11.19
N SER A 33 -7.04 -3.82 -9.97
CA SER A 33 -7.49 -4.76 -8.92
C SER A 33 -9.00 -5.01 -8.92
N HIS A 34 -9.60 -5.22 -10.08
CA HIS A 34 -10.86 -5.95 -10.17
C HIS A 34 -10.54 -7.45 -10.24
N PRO A 35 -10.57 -8.20 -9.11
CA PRO A 35 -10.43 -9.64 -9.17
C PRO A 35 -11.66 -10.23 -9.86
N SER A 36 -11.41 -11.07 -10.87
CA SER A 36 -12.36 -12.07 -11.35
C SER A 36 -12.76 -12.97 -10.17
N PRO A 37 -14.05 -13.30 -10.00
CA PRO A 37 -14.54 -14.08 -8.86
C PRO A 37 -14.07 -15.55 -8.81
N ASP A 38 -13.24 -16.02 -9.74
CA ASP A 38 -12.97 -17.46 -9.96
C ASP A 38 -11.57 -17.96 -9.56
N ASP A 39 -10.61 -17.10 -9.18
CA ASP A 39 -9.22 -17.54 -8.99
C ASP A 39 -8.90 -17.98 -7.56
N GLY A 40 -9.34 -19.18 -7.16
CA GLY A 40 -8.83 -19.91 -5.99
C GLY A 40 -8.63 -18.99 -4.78
N ILE A 41 -7.57 -19.11 -4.00
CA ILE A 41 -6.84 -18.01 -3.33
C ILE A 41 -5.93 -18.65 -2.31
N GLU A 42 -4.63 -18.45 -2.50
CA GLU A 42 -3.61 -18.83 -1.56
C GLU A 42 -3.10 -17.55 -0.91
N GLY A 43 -3.65 -17.19 0.25
CA GLY A 43 -3.41 -15.88 0.89
C GLY A 43 -1.95 -15.40 1.02
N GLY A 44 -0.96 -16.30 0.93
CA GLY A 44 0.46 -15.97 0.88
C GLY A 44 0.95 -15.41 -0.46
N THR A 45 0.46 -15.91 -1.60
CA THR A 45 0.87 -15.43 -2.93
C THR A 45 0.27 -14.07 -3.24
N ASP A 46 -0.97 -13.83 -2.83
CA ASP A 46 -1.66 -12.54 -3.02
C ASP A 46 -1.05 -11.42 -2.17
N PHE A 47 -0.59 -11.73 -0.96
CA PHE A 47 0.13 -10.76 -0.13
C PHE A 47 1.42 -10.29 -0.79
N LYS A 48 2.21 -11.25 -1.31
CA LYS A 48 3.48 -10.95 -1.97
C LYS A 48 3.27 -10.16 -3.27
N LYS A 49 2.24 -10.54 -4.04
CA LYS A 49 1.84 -9.83 -5.26
C LYS A 49 1.40 -8.41 -4.91
N ALA A 50 0.56 -8.21 -3.91
CA ALA A 50 0.09 -6.90 -3.46
C ALA A 50 1.23 -6.00 -2.95
N CYS A 51 2.19 -6.55 -2.19
CA CYS A 51 3.40 -5.81 -1.79
C CYS A 51 4.17 -5.30 -3.01
N THR A 52 4.42 -6.19 -3.97
CA THR A 52 5.19 -5.88 -5.19
C THR A 52 4.46 -4.86 -6.08
N THR A 53 3.15 -4.99 -6.26
CA THR A 53 2.32 -4.04 -7.02
C THR A 53 2.38 -2.64 -6.43
N LEU A 54 2.42 -2.52 -5.10
CA LEU A 54 2.52 -1.24 -4.42
C LEU A 54 3.97 -0.72 -4.32
N GLY A 55 4.96 -1.45 -4.85
CA GLY A 55 6.37 -1.06 -4.82
C GLY A 55 7.02 -1.20 -3.44
N PHE A 56 6.43 -1.99 -2.53
CA PHE A 56 6.96 -2.23 -1.19
C PHE A 56 7.47 -3.66 -1.03
N THR A 57 8.47 -3.84 -0.18
CA THR A 57 8.89 -5.17 0.25
C THR A 57 8.00 -5.68 1.38
N GLU A 58 7.82 -7.00 1.47
CA GLU A 58 7.08 -7.62 2.58
C GLU A 58 7.63 -7.18 3.95
N LYS A 59 8.96 -7.05 4.07
CA LYS A 59 9.61 -6.59 5.31
C LYS A 59 9.19 -5.17 5.70
N GLN A 60 9.05 -4.26 4.73
CA GLN A 60 8.58 -2.90 4.98
C GLN A 60 7.12 -2.89 5.43
N ILE A 61 6.26 -3.67 4.80
CA ILE A 61 4.84 -3.80 5.17
C ILE A 61 4.67 -4.42 6.55
N LEU A 62 5.45 -5.45 6.86
CA LEU A 62 5.45 -6.13 8.17
C LEU A 62 6.15 -5.33 9.27
N SER A 63 6.88 -4.27 8.93
CA SER A 63 7.56 -3.44 9.92
C SER A 63 6.58 -2.75 10.89
N HIS A 64 7.11 -2.27 12.01
CA HIS A 64 6.37 -1.42 12.95
C HIS A 64 6.41 0.06 12.60
N ASP A 65 7.06 0.44 11.50
CA ASP A 65 7.15 1.83 11.07
C ASP A 65 5.76 2.42 10.81
N ARG A 66 5.52 3.65 11.25
CA ARG A 66 4.24 4.33 11.20
C ARG A 66 4.20 5.47 10.19
N THR A 67 5.17 5.54 9.27
CA THR A 67 5.09 6.45 8.12
C THR A 67 3.74 6.32 7.42
N GLY A 68 3.16 7.46 7.03
CA GLY A 68 1.83 7.50 6.42
C GLY A 68 1.73 6.64 5.16
N GLU A 69 2.79 6.61 4.36
CA GLU A 69 2.89 5.78 3.14
C GLU A 69 2.82 4.28 3.46
N LEU A 70 3.51 3.80 4.50
CA LEU A 70 3.43 2.40 4.91
C LEU A 70 2.09 2.04 5.54
N GLN A 71 1.43 2.98 6.22
CA GLN A 71 0.08 2.74 6.72
C GLN A 71 -0.92 2.60 5.58
N ASP A 72 -0.83 3.46 4.56
CA ASP A 72 -1.70 3.41 3.39
C ASP A 72 -1.45 2.13 2.57
N ALA A 73 -0.18 1.74 2.40
CA ALA A 73 0.17 0.48 1.75
C ALA A 73 -0.38 -0.75 2.50
N ARG A 74 -0.28 -0.78 3.84
CA ARG A 74 -0.86 -1.85 4.66
C ARG A 74 -2.38 -1.92 4.53
N TYR A 75 -3.05 -0.76 4.53
CA TYR A 75 -4.50 -0.69 4.34
C TYR A 75 -4.91 -1.24 2.97
N GLN A 76 -4.20 -0.83 1.92
CA GLN A 76 -4.43 -1.30 0.56
C GLN A 76 -4.25 -2.81 0.44
N ILE A 77 -3.16 -3.35 0.99
CA ILE A 77 -2.90 -4.80 1.01
C ILE A 77 -4.01 -5.53 1.76
N ALA A 78 -4.41 -5.05 2.94
CA ALA A 78 -5.50 -5.65 3.70
C ALA A 78 -6.81 -5.67 2.89
N ARG A 79 -7.13 -4.58 2.16
CA ARG A 79 -8.33 -4.54 1.29
C ARG A 79 -8.25 -5.50 0.11
N ILE A 80 -7.08 -5.63 -0.53
CA ILE A 80 -6.89 -6.59 -1.63
C ILE A 80 -7.12 -8.01 -1.12
N LEU A 81 -6.55 -8.35 0.04
CA LEU A 81 -6.71 -9.67 0.65
C LEU A 81 -8.18 -9.96 1.03
N ILE A 82 -8.92 -8.98 1.56
CA ILE A 82 -10.35 -9.15 1.88
C ILE A 82 -11.20 -9.30 0.63
N ARG A 83 -10.90 -8.54 -0.43
CA ARG A 83 -11.54 -8.73 -1.74
C ARG A 83 -11.23 -10.09 -2.32
N GLY A 84 -10.05 -10.61 -2.01
CA GLY A 84 -9.68 -12.00 -2.22
C GLY A 84 -10.33 -12.99 -1.24
N GLY A 85 -11.42 -12.64 -0.55
CA GLY A 85 -12.13 -13.58 0.32
C GLY A 85 -11.36 -14.03 1.58
N LEU A 86 -10.17 -13.49 1.89
CA LEU A 86 -9.50 -13.81 3.14
C LEU A 86 -10.24 -13.21 4.33
N THR A 87 -10.33 -13.99 5.39
CA THR A 87 -10.82 -13.50 6.68
C THR A 87 -9.80 -12.60 7.36
N VAL A 88 -10.29 -11.71 8.24
CA VAL A 88 -9.45 -10.87 9.12
C VAL A 88 -8.41 -11.70 9.90
N ARG A 89 -8.76 -12.96 10.25
CA ARG A 89 -7.88 -13.85 11.01
C ARG A 89 -6.73 -14.38 10.16
N GLU A 90 -6.96 -14.67 8.89
CA GLU A 90 -5.91 -15.08 7.95
C GLU A 90 -4.99 -13.91 7.63
N ILE A 91 -5.56 -12.73 7.37
CA ILE A 91 -4.81 -11.49 7.14
C ILE A 91 -3.94 -11.15 8.37
N SER A 92 -4.49 -11.33 9.58
CA SER A 92 -3.75 -11.16 10.83
C SER A 92 -2.50 -12.06 10.90
N ARG A 93 -2.59 -13.32 10.46
CA ARG A 93 -1.44 -14.23 10.39
C ARG A 93 -0.42 -13.80 9.35
N ILE A 94 -0.88 -13.45 8.15
CA ILE A 94 -0.04 -13.02 7.02
C ILE A 94 0.73 -11.74 7.38
N MET A 95 0.00 -10.71 7.83
CA MET A 95 0.57 -9.40 8.13
C MET A 95 1.23 -9.32 9.52
N ARG A 96 1.25 -10.43 10.28
CA ARG A 96 1.76 -10.51 11.67
C ARG A 96 1.25 -9.37 12.57
N ARG A 97 -0.01 -8.99 12.39
CA ARG A 97 -0.67 -7.92 13.15
C ARG A 97 -1.90 -8.45 13.86
N SER A 98 -2.27 -7.83 14.98
CA SER A 98 -3.47 -8.24 15.71
C SER A 98 -4.73 -8.02 14.87
N CYS A 99 -5.73 -8.89 15.03
CA CYS A 99 -7.03 -8.72 14.36
C CYS A 99 -7.64 -7.33 14.62
N ARG A 100 -7.46 -6.77 15.82
CA ARG A 100 -7.90 -5.40 16.15
C ARG A 100 -7.18 -4.32 15.35
N SER A 101 -5.89 -4.52 15.05
CA SER A 101 -5.13 -3.60 14.20
C SER A 101 -5.64 -3.65 12.77
N ILE A 102 -5.88 -4.86 12.25
CA ILE A 102 -6.46 -5.08 10.91
C ILE A 102 -7.88 -4.49 10.83
N GLN A 103 -8.74 -4.74 11.82
CA GLN A 103 -10.10 -4.17 11.88
C GLN A 103 -10.16 -2.66 11.97
N ARG A 104 -9.11 -2.00 12.48
CA ARG A 104 -9.03 -0.53 12.51
C ARG A 104 -8.54 0.04 11.18
N MET A 105 -7.94 -0.78 10.33
CA MET A 105 -7.47 -0.37 9.02
C MET A 105 -8.60 -0.44 8.00
N ILE A 106 -9.41 -1.51 8.04
CA ILE A 106 -10.53 -1.77 7.11
C ILE A 106 -11.72 -0.87 7.44
#